data_AF-A0A061BKB4-F1
#
_entry.id   AF-A0A061BKB4-F1
#
_cell.length_a   1.000
_cell.length_b   1.000
_cell.length_c   1.000
_cell.angle_alpha   90.00
_cell.angle_beta   90.00
_cell.angle_gamma   90.00
#
_symmetry.space_group_name_H-M   'P 1'
#
loop_
_entity.id
_entity.type
_entity.pdbx_description
1 polymer ?
#
loop_
_entity_poly.entity_id
_entity_poly.type
_entity_poly.pdbx_seq_one_letter_code
_entity_poly.pdbx_strand_id
1 'polypeptide(L)'
;MSHHVHLNSKSLEFARLINAITSLNHNNNLRALNDIDSKLISLGHLAGQLGGFVGESESVKKAVENAIIAQITSNEELKNDYSSLVTNLSVSVNSVGKADDTGEISELSERVTQQIKLFEDELSKHNNLNKDASPSSPSPSAELAKLHSKLEALKEVEKLCGFLTNSNKQQNNPTNNILTHLCDGLEKFLGFNKNSKGYDGTGIVYSDIDRLCDAVMGFLSGVLGAVKDENEVTTYDNYITGDDKKLKSVLKLVDSKIGSGRTGLAASVGAVKEWLEGYENTLTEKTSEVTKHLDTLINEIDSDINDVQGLSTYRLFQQYDSCSLIATRMTGHIHLAEKDLKNVDSEMGDKLAPSMKSLHQAVNNFKKSADNKDIEELNKFAGSELDTLRCSVEGKVTHRIISVRETLQTEFQQKIEDPIKKVKTKLTSVDEDLKTWIQAAKKLLQGAVTAAGDVNTDLDPL
;
A
#
# COMPACT_ATOMS: atom_id res chain seq x y z
N MET A 1 -1.72 -6.33 22.58
CA MET A 1 -0.33 -6.36 22.08
C MET A 1 -0.38 -6.88 20.65
N SER A 2 0.16 -6.09 19.73
CA SER A 2 0.46 -6.38 18.31
C SER A 2 -0.68 -6.73 17.35
N HIS A 3 -1.08 -5.69 16.61
CA HIS A 3 -1.68 -5.76 15.28
C HIS A 3 -0.66 -6.26 14.25
N HIS A 4 -1.09 -7.18 13.39
CA HIS A 4 -0.61 -7.29 12.00
C HIS A 4 -1.85 -7.39 11.11
N VAL A 5 -2.22 -6.28 10.46
CA VAL A 5 -3.27 -6.27 9.43
C VAL A 5 -2.58 -6.41 8.08
N HIS A 6 -2.89 -7.54 7.43
CA HIS A 6 -2.40 -8.00 6.16
C HIS A 6 -2.99 -7.15 5.00
N LEU A 7 -2.12 -6.68 4.11
CA LEU A 7 -2.44 -5.87 2.93
C LEU A 7 -3.11 -6.65 1.77
N ASN A 8 -3.80 -7.76 2.03
CA ASN A 8 -4.16 -8.75 0.99
C ASN A 8 -5.66 -8.93 0.74
N SER A 9 -6.54 -8.09 1.30
CA SER A 9 -8.00 -8.24 1.10
C SER A 9 -8.60 -7.34 0.02
N LYS A 10 -8.01 -6.17 -0.28
CA LYS A 10 -8.61 -5.21 -1.23
C LYS A 10 -8.24 -5.45 -2.70
N SER A 11 -7.07 -6.02 -3.02
CA SER A 11 -6.73 -6.40 -4.41
C SER A 11 -7.48 -7.66 -4.88
N LEU A 12 -7.91 -8.50 -3.94
CA LEU A 12 -8.69 -9.70 -4.23
C LEU A 12 -10.12 -9.36 -4.68
N GLU A 13 -10.72 -8.29 -4.15
CA GLU A 13 -12.05 -7.80 -4.54
C GLU A 13 -12.04 -7.17 -5.94
N PHE A 14 -10.97 -6.42 -6.28
CA PHE A 14 -10.80 -5.82 -7.61
C PHE A 14 -10.46 -6.87 -8.69
N ALA A 15 -9.62 -7.86 -8.36
CA ALA A 15 -9.35 -9.01 -9.23
C ALA A 15 -10.57 -9.94 -9.39
N ARG A 16 -11.48 -10.00 -8.39
CA ARG A 16 -12.79 -10.67 -8.51
C ARG A 16 -13.73 -9.93 -9.45
N LEU A 17 -13.69 -8.59 -9.46
CA LEU A 17 -14.49 -7.76 -10.37
C LEU A 17 -14.01 -7.90 -11.84
N ILE A 18 -12.70 -7.83 -12.09
CA ILE A 18 -12.11 -8.01 -13.44
C ILE A 18 -12.32 -9.45 -13.96
N ASN A 19 -12.21 -10.47 -13.09
CA ASN A 19 -12.52 -11.87 -13.48
C ASN A 19 -14.02 -12.11 -13.68
N ALA A 20 -14.91 -11.39 -12.98
CA ALA A 20 -16.35 -11.43 -13.21
C ALA A 20 -16.72 -10.82 -14.57
N ILE A 21 -16.07 -9.71 -14.95
CA ILE A 21 -16.26 -9.03 -16.24
C ILE A 21 -15.70 -9.88 -17.39
N THR A 22 -14.56 -10.55 -17.19
CA THR A 22 -13.93 -11.41 -18.21
C THR A 22 -14.65 -12.77 -18.38
N SER A 23 -15.26 -13.31 -17.31
CA SER A 23 -16.07 -14.55 -17.36
C SER A 23 -17.41 -14.38 -18.08
N LEU A 24 -17.96 -13.17 -18.15
CA LEU A 24 -19.23 -12.89 -18.84
C LEU A 24 -19.12 -13.01 -20.37
N ASN A 25 -17.92 -12.98 -20.95
CA ASN A 25 -17.73 -12.86 -22.39
C ASN A 25 -17.41 -14.18 -23.12
N HIS A 26 -17.25 -15.33 -22.43
CA HIS A 26 -16.75 -16.56 -23.09
C HIS A 26 -17.48 -17.90 -22.83
N ASN A 27 -18.50 -17.99 -21.97
CA ASN A 27 -19.08 -19.30 -21.58
C ASN A 27 -20.60 -19.43 -21.78
N ASN A 28 -21.12 -18.79 -22.83
CA ASN A 28 -22.51 -18.35 -22.85
C ASN A 28 -23.63 -19.38 -23.01
N ASN A 29 -23.47 -20.71 -23.11
CA ASN A 29 -24.67 -21.52 -23.37
C ASN A 29 -24.82 -22.96 -22.85
N LEU A 30 -23.87 -23.59 -22.15
CA LEU A 30 -24.07 -25.00 -21.70
C LEU A 30 -23.80 -25.31 -20.23
N ARG A 31 -23.17 -24.41 -19.48
CA ARG A 31 -22.97 -24.56 -18.02
C ARG A 31 -24.06 -23.87 -17.18
N ALA A 32 -24.91 -23.06 -17.84
CA ALA A 32 -25.86 -22.16 -17.21
C ALA A 32 -27.01 -22.87 -16.47
N LEU A 33 -27.37 -24.12 -16.78
CA LEU A 33 -28.48 -24.80 -16.09
C LEU A 33 -28.11 -25.33 -14.70
N ASN A 34 -26.92 -25.91 -14.51
CA ASN A 34 -26.53 -26.50 -13.22
C ASN A 34 -26.02 -25.45 -12.20
N ASP A 35 -25.65 -24.27 -12.68
CA ASP A 35 -25.10 -23.18 -11.86
C ASP A 35 -26.21 -22.28 -11.27
N ILE A 36 -27.42 -22.30 -11.83
CA ILE A 36 -28.57 -21.55 -11.32
C ILE A 36 -29.04 -22.12 -9.98
N ASP A 37 -29.14 -23.45 -9.83
CA ASP A 37 -29.57 -24.08 -8.57
C ASP A 37 -28.55 -23.85 -7.44
N SER A 38 -27.25 -23.90 -7.77
CA SER A 38 -26.17 -23.58 -6.83
C SER A 38 -26.18 -22.10 -6.42
N LYS A 39 -26.45 -21.18 -7.35
CA LYS A 39 -26.55 -19.74 -7.07
C LYS A 39 -27.82 -19.37 -6.32
N LEU A 40 -28.95 -20.08 -6.54
CA LEU A 40 -30.18 -19.90 -5.78
C LEU A 40 -30.01 -20.31 -4.31
N ILE A 41 -29.32 -21.42 -4.05
CA ILE A 41 -29.00 -21.88 -2.69
C ILE A 41 -28.06 -20.88 -1.99
N SER A 42 -27.05 -20.37 -2.71
CA SER A 42 -26.10 -19.39 -2.15
C SER A 42 -26.72 -18.02 -1.92
N LEU A 43 -27.65 -17.57 -2.77
CA LEU A 43 -28.45 -16.35 -2.56
C LEU A 43 -29.43 -16.51 -1.40
N GLY A 44 -30.06 -17.68 -1.25
CA GLY A 44 -30.91 -17.98 -0.09
C GLY A 44 -30.12 -17.95 1.23
N HIS A 45 -28.86 -18.39 1.21
CA HIS A 45 -27.98 -18.33 2.37
C HIS A 45 -27.50 -16.89 2.66
N LEU A 46 -27.15 -16.13 1.62
CA LEU A 46 -26.70 -14.74 1.74
C LEU A 46 -27.84 -13.82 2.16
N ALA A 47 -29.02 -14.02 1.59
CA ALA A 47 -30.24 -13.40 2.06
C ALA A 47 -30.43 -13.81 3.51
N GLY A 48 -30.33 -15.10 3.88
CA GLY A 48 -30.40 -15.61 5.26
C GLY A 48 -29.56 -14.81 6.26
N GLN A 49 -28.31 -14.54 5.87
CA GLN A 49 -27.33 -13.76 6.64
C GLN A 49 -27.65 -12.26 6.65
N LEU A 50 -28.01 -11.68 5.50
CA LEU A 50 -28.50 -10.30 5.41
C LEU A 50 -29.74 -10.13 6.28
N GLY A 51 -30.53 -11.19 6.38
CA GLY A 51 -31.70 -11.24 7.20
C GLY A 51 -31.39 -11.24 8.70
N GLY A 52 -30.45 -12.07 9.14
CA GLY A 52 -29.93 -11.97 10.50
C GLY A 52 -29.41 -10.55 10.81
N PHE A 53 -28.71 -9.94 9.86
CA PHE A 53 -28.10 -8.62 10.00
C PHE A 53 -29.10 -7.45 10.01
N VAL A 54 -30.16 -7.54 9.19
CA VAL A 54 -31.22 -6.54 9.07
C VAL A 54 -32.19 -6.65 10.24
N GLY A 55 -32.57 -7.88 10.64
CA GLY A 55 -33.47 -8.13 11.78
C GLY A 55 -32.91 -7.66 13.14
N GLU A 56 -31.59 -7.67 13.31
CA GLU A 56 -30.91 -7.19 14.53
C GLU A 56 -30.47 -5.71 14.46
N SER A 57 -30.68 -5.01 13.33
CA SER A 57 -30.26 -3.61 13.21
C SER A 57 -31.17 -2.68 14.01
N GLU A 58 -30.57 -1.75 14.74
CA GLU A 58 -31.26 -0.69 15.50
C GLU A 58 -32.26 0.08 14.61
N SER A 59 -31.96 0.21 13.31
CA SER A 59 -32.83 0.84 12.32
C SER A 59 -34.12 0.05 12.06
N VAL A 60 -34.06 -1.28 12.02
CA VAL A 60 -35.24 -2.14 11.83
C VAL A 60 -36.07 -2.23 13.11
N LYS A 61 -35.41 -2.30 14.27
CA LYS A 61 -36.10 -2.21 15.56
C LYS A 61 -36.93 -0.93 15.66
N LYS A 62 -36.33 0.23 15.34
CA LYS A 62 -37.03 1.52 15.29
C LYS A 62 -38.12 1.59 14.23
N ALA A 63 -37.92 0.98 13.06
CA ALA A 63 -38.95 0.94 12.01
C ALA A 63 -40.18 0.14 12.47
N VAL A 64 -39.98 -0.99 13.15
CA VAL A 64 -41.07 -1.81 13.69
C VAL A 64 -41.76 -1.12 14.87
N GLU A 65 -41.02 -0.47 15.77
CA GLU A 65 -41.59 0.34 16.86
C GLU A 65 -42.47 1.48 16.31
N ASN A 66 -41.99 2.18 15.28
CA ASN A 66 -42.77 3.21 14.60
C ASN A 66 -44.02 2.65 13.90
N ALA A 67 -43.95 1.45 13.32
CA ALA A 67 -45.10 0.78 12.71
C ALA A 67 -46.15 0.39 13.78
N ILE A 68 -45.71 -0.10 14.95
CA ILE A 68 -46.59 -0.39 16.09
C ILE A 68 -47.28 0.90 16.56
N ILE A 69 -46.52 1.99 16.72
CA ILE A 69 -47.06 3.31 17.11
C ILE A 69 -48.09 3.80 16.10
N ALA A 70 -47.78 3.71 14.80
CA ALA A 70 -48.67 4.14 13.73
C ALA A 70 -49.98 3.34 13.76
N GLN A 71 -49.91 2.01 13.87
CA GLN A 71 -51.09 1.15 13.86
C GLN A 71 -52.00 1.38 15.08
N ILE A 72 -51.41 1.57 16.28
CA ILE A 72 -52.19 1.89 17.49
C ILE A 72 -52.81 3.29 17.38
N THR A 73 -52.10 4.27 16.82
CA THR A 73 -52.58 5.66 16.72
C THR A 73 -53.65 5.83 15.65
N SER A 74 -53.60 5.02 14.57
CA SER A 74 -54.59 5.00 13.50
C SER A 74 -55.95 4.41 13.92
N ASN A 75 -56.03 3.75 15.07
CA ASN A 75 -57.28 3.25 15.65
C ASN A 75 -57.63 4.04 16.92
N GLU A 76 -58.65 4.91 16.84
CA GLU A 76 -59.11 5.80 17.91
C GLU A 76 -59.37 5.08 19.25
N GLU A 77 -59.82 3.82 19.23
CA GLU A 77 -60.07 3.05 20.46
C GLU A 77 -58.79 2.49 21.07
N LEU A 78 -57.90 1.93 20.25
CA LEU A 78 -56.61 1.41 20.71
C LEU A 78 -55.71 2.52 21.24
N LYS A 79 -55.79 3.71 20.65
CA LYS A 79 -55.06 4.90 21.08
C LYS A 79 -55.32 5.26 22.53
N ASN A 80 -56.56 5.13 23.01
CA ASN A 80 -56.92 5.42 24.41
C ASN A 80 -56.46 4.30 25.34
N ASP A 81 -56.70 3.04 24.96
CA ASP A 81 -56.40 1.86 25.77
C ASP A 81 -54.87 1.64 25.97
N TYR A 82 -54.05 2.09 25.02
CA TYR A 82 -52.59 1.87 24.99
C TYR A 82 -51.75 3.17 25.02
N SER A 83 -52.35 4.33 25.29
CA SER A 83 -51.67 5.65 25.22
C SER A 83 -50.37 5.74 26.04
N SER A 84 -50.34 5.15 27.24
CA SER A 84 -49.16 5.16 28.11
C SER A 84 -48.01 4.33 27.54
N LEU A 85 -48.30 3.17 26.94
CA LEU A 85 -47.33 2.29 26.28
C LEU A 85 -46.79 2.93 24.98
N VAL A 86 -47.66 3.57 24.19
CA VAL A 86 -47.26 4.29 22.98
C VAL A 86 -46.34 5.47 23.30
N THR A 87 -46.62 6.18 24.39
CA THR A 87 -45.78 7.32 24.83
C THR A 87 -44.38 6.84 25.24
N ASN A 88 -44.28 5.73 25.96
CA ASN A 88 -43.00 5.15 26.38
C ASN A 88 -42.18 4.63 25.19
N LEU A 89 -42.81 3.89 24.26
CA LEU A 89 -42.19 3.47 23.00
C LEU A 89 -41.70 4.67 22.17
N SER A 90 -42.50 5.73 22.09
CA SER A 90 -42.12 6.96 21.37
C SER A 90 -40.93 7.68 22.03
N VAL A 91 -40.80 7.64 23.36
CA VAL A 91 -39.65 8.20 24.08
C VAL A 91 -38.39 7.36 23.85
N SER A 92 -38.53 6.03 23.78
CA SER A 92 -37.41 5.13 23.48
C SER A 92 -36.84 5.36 22.07
N VAL A 93 -37.69 5.38 21.04
CA VAL A 93 -37.30 5.60 19.62
C VAL A 93 -36.46 6.88 19.42
N ASN A 94 -36.77 7.93 20.19
CA ASN A 94 -36.14 9.26 20.11
C ASN A 94 -34.84 9.40 20.92
N SER A 95 -34.51 8.45 21.80
CA SER A 95 -33.29 8.50 22.61
C SER A 95 -32.11 7.81 21.91
N VAL A 96 -30.94 8.43 21.95
CA VAL A 96 -29.70 7.83 21.42
C VAL A 96 -29.02 7.04 22.55
N GLY A 97 -29.07 5.71 22.48
CA GLY A 97 -28.18 4.84 23.25
C GLY A 97 -28.72 4.24 24.55
N LYS A 98 -30.01 3.90 24.65
CA LYS A 98 -30.48 2.96 25.70
C LYS A 98 -30.56 1.54 25.18
N ALA A 99 -29.97 0.63 25.94
CA ALA A 99 -30.03 -0.80 25.72
C ALA A 99 -31.31 -1.38 26.37
N ASP A 100 -31.98 -2.25 25.60
CA ASP A 100 -33.00 -3.23 25.98
C ASP A 100 -34.47 -2.80 26.20
N ASP A 101 -35.13 -2.30 25.15
CA ASP A 101 -36.60 -2.11 25.09
C ASP A 101 -37.42 -3.41 24.97
N THR A 102 -36.77 -4.58 25.02
CA THR A 102 -37.43 -5.89 24.86
C THR A 102 -38.46 -6.16 25.97
N GLY A 103 -38.26 -5.57 27.16
CA GLY A 103 -39.18 -5.69 28.30
C GLY A 103 -40.53 -5.01 28.07
N GLU A 104 -40.54 -3.79 27.50
CA GLU A 104 -41.77 -3.02 27.25
C GLU A 104 -42.60 -3.63 26.12
N ILE A 105 -41.93 -4.15 25.08
CA ILE A 105 -42.58 -4.85 23.96
C ILE A 105 -43.16 -6.19 24.42
N SER A 106 -42.50 -6.89 25.36
CA SER A 106 -43.03 -8.12 25.96
C SER A 106 -44.29 -7.85 26.79
N GLU A 107 -44.33 -6.76 27.56
CA GLU A 107 -45.54 -6.36 28.31
C GLU A 107 -46.70 -5.99 27.36
N LEU A 108 -46.41 -5.27 26.28
CA LEU A 108 -47.40 -4.95 25.24
C LEU A 108 -47.94 -6.24 24.58
N SER A 109 -47.04 -7.17 24.23
CA SER A 109 -47.40 -8.44 23.60
C SER A 109 -48.33 -9.28 24.48
N GLU A 110 -48.03 -9.40 25.78
CA GLU A 110 -48.89 -10.13 26.72
C GLU A 110 -50.28 -9.50 26.84
N ARG A 111 -50.35 -8.16 26.93
CA ARG A 111 -51.62 -7.43 27.04
C ARG A 111 -52.46 -7.54 25.77
N VAL A 112 -51.84 -7.45 24.59
CA VAL A 112 -52.51 -7.62 23.29
C VAL A 112 -53.01 -9.06 23.13
N THR A 113 -52.20 -10.06 23.48
CA THR A 113 -52.59 -11.48 23.40
C THR A 113 -53.78 -11.79 24.30
N GLN A 114 -53.83 -11.22 25.52
CA GLN A 114 -54.96 -11.36 26.44
C GLN A 114 -56.22 -10.70 25.88
N GLN A 115 -56.12 -9.50 25.29
CA GLN A 115 -57.26 -8.84 24.67
C GLN A 115 -57.78 -9.58 23.44
N ILE A 116 -56.90 -10.13 22.59
CA ILE A 116 -57.31 -10.95 21.44
C ILE A 116 -58.15 -12.14 21.90
N LYS A 117 -57.70 -12.87 22.94
CA LYS A 117 -58.47 -13.98 23.52
C LYS A 117 -59.84 -13.54 24.04
N LEU A 118 -59.90 -12.42 24.76
CA LEU A 118 -61.16 -11.88 25.26
C LEU A 118 -62.13 -11.52 24.12
N PHE A 119 -61.64 -10.87 23.06
CA PHE A 119 -62.46 -10.51 21.91
C PHE A 119 -62.87 -11.73 21.08
N GLU A 120 -62.01 -12.74 20.92
CA GLU A 120 -62.35 -14.00 20.25
C GLU A 120 -63.40 -14.80 21.02
N ASP A 121 -63.31 -14.83 22.36
CA ASP A 121 -64.34 -15.42 23.24
C ASP A 121 -65.67 -14.65 23.18
N GLU A 122 -65.61 -13.33 23.09
CA GLU A 122 -66.79 -12.45 22.97
C GLU A 122 -67.49 -12.59 21.61
N LEU A 123 -66.71 -12.71 20.52
CA LEU A 123 -67.19 -13.07 19.17
C LEU A 123 -67.80 -14.47 19.15
N SER A 124 -67.18 -15.42 19.85
CA SER A 124 -67.68 -16.80 19.96
C SER A 124 -68.99 -16.88 20.75
N LYS A 125 -69.13 -16.09 21.82
CA LYS A 125 -70.39 -15.95 22.58
C LYS A 125 -71.48 -15.28 21.75
N HIS A 126 -71.17 -14.20 21.03
CA HIS A 126 -72.12 -13.54 20.12
C HIS A 126 -72.57 -14.46 18.97
N ASN A 127 -71.67 -15.28 18.42
CA ASN A 127 -72.00 -16.27 17.39
C ASN A 127 -72.86 -17.43 17.91
N ASN A 128 -72.73 -17.80 19.20
CA ASN A 128 -73.55 -18.85 19.82
C ASN A 128 -74.92 -18.35 20.32
N LEU A 129 -75.03 -17.10 20.78
CA LEU A 129 -76.30 -16.46 21.18
C LEU A 129 -77.22 -16.18 19.98
N ASN A 130 -76.65 -15.94 18.79
CA ASN A 130 -77.41 -15.72 17.55
C ASN A 130 -77.96 -17.00 16.88
N LYS A 131 -77.75 -18.20 17.46
CA LYS A 131 -78.40 -19.42 16.97
C LYS A 131 -79.83 -19.64 17.50
N ASP A 132 -80.21 -18.99 18.60
CA ASP A 132 -81.52 -19.22 19.28
C ASP A 132 -82.45 -18.00 19.38
N ALA A 133 -82.15 -16.87 18.72
CA ALA A 133 -83.06 -15.71 18.71
C ALA A 133 -83.26 -15.11 17.31
N SER A 134 -84.52 -15.15 16.85
CA SER A 134 -85.02 -14.45 15.65
C SER A 134 -84.90 -12.92 15.75
N PRO A 135 -84.89 -12.22 14.60
CA PRO A 135 -84.26 -10.91 14.46
C PRO A 135 -85.21 -9.79 14.87
N SER A 136 -84.85 -9.03 15.91
CA SER A 136 -85.48 -7.75 16.16
C SER A 136 -84.53 -6.80 16.90
N SER A 137 -83.67 -6.12 16.13
CA SER A 137 -83.24 -4.73 16.38
C SER A 137 -82.18 -4.31 15.34
N PRO A 138 -82.24 -3.09 14.77
CA PRO A 138 -81.25 -2.60 13.81
C PRO A 138 -80.06 -1.98 14.54
N SER A 139 -79.13 -2.78 15.08
CA SER A 139 -77.85 -2.25 15.57
C SER A 139 -76.65 -3.22 15.75
N PRO A 140 -76.71 -4.56 15.59
CA PRO A 140 -75.53 -5.40 15.87
C PRO A 140 -74.39 -5.27 14.83
N SER A 141 -74.68 -4.81 13.61
CA SER A 141 -73.75 -4.88 12.48
C SER A 141 -72.59 -3.86 12.58
N ALA A 142 -72.86 -2.64 13.06
CA ALA A 142 -71.84 -1.60 13.18
C ALA A 142 -70.88 -1.88 14.34
N GLU A 143 -71.39 -2.35 15.48
CA GLU A 143 -70.57 -2.77 16.62
C GLU A 143 -69.71 -3.99 16.29
N LEU A 144 -70.25 -4.95 15.55
CA LEU A 144 -69.52 -6.16 15.14
C LEU A 144 -68.45 -5.87 14.07
N ALA A 145 -68.70 -4.95 13.13
CA ALA A 145 -67.70 -4.48 12.18
C ALA A 145 -66.56 -3.70 12.88
N LYS A 146 -66.91 -2.89 13.90
CA LYS A 146 -65.93 -2.18 14.72
C LYS A 146 -65.07 -3.14 15.54
N LEU A 147 -65.70 -4.16 16.12
CA LEU A 147 -65.02 -5.22 16.89
C LEU A 147 -64.12 -6.08 16.00
N HIS A 148 -64.54 -6.38 14.76
CA HIS A 148 -63.68 -7.03 13.76
C HIS A 148 -62.49 -6.15 13.33
N SER A 149 -62.71 -4.87 13.06
CA SER A 149 -61.63 -3.94 12.72
C SER A 149 -60.63 -3.77 13.86
N LYS A 150 -61.11 -3.78 15.11
CA LYS A 150 -60.26 -3.75 16.32
C LYS A 150 -59.48 -5.05 16.47
N LEU A 151 -60.11 -6.20 16.23
CA LEU A 151 -59.46 -7.51 16.28
C LEU A 151 -58.34 -7.65 15.23
N GLU A 152 -58.58 -7.22 13.99
CA GLU A 152 -57.55 -7.26 12.93
C GLU A 152 -56.38 -6.33 13.25
N ALA A 153 -56.64 -5.11 13.73
CA ALA A 153 -55.59 -4.20 14.17
C ALA A 153 -54.76 -4.78 15.33
N LEU A 154 -55.40 -5.42 16.32
CA LEU A 154 -54.71 -6.09 17.43
C LEU A 154 -53.88 -7.29 16.95
N LYS A 155 -54.39 -8.09 15.99
CA LYS A 155 -53.65 -9.21 15.39
C LYS A 155 -52.42 -8.75 14.62
N GLU A 156 -52.48 -7.59 13.97
CA GLU A 156 -51.31 -7.00 13.31
C GLU A 156 -50.27 -6.49 14.32
N VAL A 157 -50.72 -5.85 15.41
CA VAL A 157 -49.84 -5.44 16.51
C VAL A 157 -49.19 -6.65 17.18
N GLU A 158 -49.93 -7.74 17.43
CA GLU A 158 -49.41 -9.00 17.98
C GLU A 158 -48.30 -9.59 17.09
N LYS A 159 -48.50 -9.60 15.77
CA LYS A 159 -47.50 -10.07 14.80
C LYS A 159 -46.23 -9.20 14.83
N LEU A 160 -46.37 -7.88 14.88
CA LEU A 160 -45.25 -6.95 14.96
C LEU A 160 -44.48 -7.08 16.29
N CYS A 161 -45.17 -7.23 17.42
CA CYS A 161 -44.55 -7.51 18.72
C CYS A 161 -43.83 -8.87 18.72
N GLY A 162 -44.45 -9.89 18.13
CA GLY A 162 -43.89 -11.24 17.99
C GLY A 162 -42.61 -11.27 17.16
N PHE A 163 -42.50 -10.41 16.15
CA PHE A 163 -41.32 -10.29 15.33
C PHE A 163 -40.09 -9.81 16.13
N LEU A 164 -40.25 -8.80 17.00
CA LEU A 164 -39.15 -8.29 17.83
C LEU A 164 -38.81 -9.21 19.00
N THR A 165 -39.80 -9.87 19.60
CA THR A 165 -39.59 -10.78 20.74
C THR A 165 -39.04 -12.16 20.33
N ASN A 166 -39.36 -12.65 19.13
CA ASN A 166 -38.84 -13.93 18.62
C ASN A 166 -37.46 -13.83 17.94
N SER A 167 -37.05 -12.63 17.50
CA SER A 167 -35.71 -12.42 16.92
C SER A 167 -34.58 -12.80 17.90
N ASN A 168 -34.79 -12.63 19.21
CA ASN A 168 -33.81 -13.00 20.25
C ASN A 168 -33.76 -14.50 20.60
N LYS A 169 -34.70 -15.34 20.13
CA LYS A 169 -34.81 -16.76 20.57
C LYS A 169 -34.65 -17.82 19.48
N GLN A 170 -34.43 -17.47 18.21
CA GLN A 170 -34.37 -18.46 17.13
C GLN A 170 -33.26 -18.19 16.11
N GLN A 171 -32.00 -18.31 16.52
CA GLN A 171 -30.86 -18.30 15.60
C GLN A 171 -30.74 -19.56 14.69
N ASN A 172 -31.65 -20.54 14.78
CA ASN A 172 -31.48 -21.86 14.13
C ASN A 172 -32.66 -22.34 13.25
N ASN A 173 -33.63 -21.50 12.87
CA ASN A 173 -34.70 -21.92 11.95
C ASN A 173 -34.74 -21.07 10.65
N PRO A 174 -34.37 -21.63 9.48
CA PRO A 174 -34.26 -20.88 8.23
C PRO A 174 -35.60 -20.41 7.65
N THR A 175 -36.75 -20.90 8.14
CA THR A 175 -38.08 -20.56 7.59
C THR A 175 -38.74 -19.33 8.24
N ASN A 176 -38.13 -18.74 9.27
CA ASN A 176 -38.69 -17.60 10.02
C ASN A 176 -37.69 -16.42 10.11
N ASN A 177 -36.83 -16.28 9.10
CA ASN A 177 -35.93 -15.14 9.01
C ASN A 177 -36.69 -13.90 8.50
N ILE A 178 -36.22 -12.70 8.84
CA ILE A 178 -36.71 -11.40 8.33
C ILE A 178 -36.97 -11.40 6.83
N LEU A 179 -36.24 -12.20 6.03
CA LEU A 179 -36.41 -12.21 4.58
C LEU A 179 -37.70 -12.85 4.19
N THR A 180 -38.13 -13.88 4.93
CA THR A 180 -39.42 -14.51 4.66
C THR A 180 -40.51 -13.47 4.87
N HIS A 181 -40.43 -12.67 5.93
CA HIS A 181 -41.36 -11.58 6.19
C HIS A 181 -41.18 -10.35 5.28
N LEU A 182 -39.97 -10.05 4.84
CA LEU A 182 -39.66 -8.98 3.89
C LEU A 182 -40.14 -9.35 2.49
N CYS A 183 -39.93 -10.60 2.07
CA CYS A 183 -40.43 -11.16 0.82
C CYS A 183 -41.95 -11.26 0.86
N ASP A 184 -42.57 -11.77 1.93
CA ASP A 184 -44.03 -11.77 2.08
C ASP A 184 -44.59 -10.33 2.08
N GLY A 185 -43.90 -9.39 2.72
CA GLY A 185 -44.24 -7.96 2.73
C GLY A 185 -44.13 -7.33 1.35
N LEU A 186 -43.05 -7.61 0.61
CA LEU A 186 -42.84 -7.20 -0.77
C LEU A 186 -43.88 -7.83 -1.71
N GLU A 187 -44.17 -9.11 -1.56
CA GLU A 187 -45.20 -9.81 -2.32
C GLU A 187 -46.55 -9.13 -2.13
N LYS A 188 -46.93 -8.84 -0.88
CA LYS A 188 -48.19 -8.17 -0.57
C LYS A 188 -48.21 -6.71 -1.04
N PHE A 189 -47.08 -5.99 -0.90
CA PHE A 189 -46.90 -4.62 -1.38
C PHE A 189 -46.98 -4.51 -2.92
N LEU A 190 -46.45 -5.52 -3.61
CA LEU A 190 -46.50 -5.65 -5.07
C LEU A 190 -47.84 -6.25 -5.56
N GLY A 191 -48.71 -6.72 -4.67
CA GLY A 191 -50.00 -7.32 -5.04
C GLY A 191 -49.86 -8.72 -5.63
N PHE A 192 -48.81 -9.44 -5.23
CA PHE A 192 -48.57 -10.81 -5.64
C PHE A 192 -49.57 -11.74 -4.97
N ASN A 193 -50.28 -12.49 -5.80
CA ASN A 193 -51.25 -13.46 -5.36
C ASN A 193 -50.71 -14.88 -5.57
N LYS A 194 -50.43 -15.54 -4.44
CA LYS A 194 -49.85 -16.88 -4.41
C LYS A 194 -50.70 -17.94 -5.11
N ASN A 195 -52.02 -17.76 -5.15
CA ASN A 195 -52.95 -18.71 -5.76
C ASN A 195 -53.01 -18.57 -7.29
N SER A 196 -52.94 -17.35 -7.81
CA SER A 196 -52.90 -17.10 -9.26
C SER A 196 -51.50 -17.21 -9.85
N LYS A 197 -50.46 -17.27 -9.00
CA LYS A 197 -49.03 -17.17 -9.39
C LYS A 197 -48.76 -15.91 -10.23
N GLY A 198 -49.50 -14.84 -9.95
CA GLY A 198 -49.43 -13.58 -10.67
C GLY A 198 -49.89 -12.42 -9.80
N TYR A 199 -49.74 -11.20 -10.31
CA TYR A 199 -50.16 -9.99 -9.60
C TYR A 199 -51.65 -9.75 -9.83
N ASP A 200 -52.43 -9.63 -8.76
CA ASP A 200 -53.89 -9.47 -8.82
C ASP A 200 -54.34 -8.00 -8.93
N GLY A 201 -53.37 -7.08 -9.02
CA GLY A 201 -53.61 -5.64 -9.16
C GLY A 201 -54.02 -4.95 -7.86
N THR A 202 -53.97 -5.65 -6.72
CA THR A 202 -54.20 -5.04 -5.40
C THR A 202 -52.97 -4.30 -4.86
N GLY A 203 -51.79 -4.58 -5.43
CA GLY A 203 -50.55 -3.86 -5.16
C GLY A 203 -50.24 -2.79 -6.19
N ILE A 204 -49.05 -2.21 -6.10
CA ILE A 204 -48.65 -1.11 -6.98
C ILE A 204 -48.62 -1.54 -8.47
N VAL A 205 -49.22 -0.72 -9.36
CA VAL A 205 -49.48 -0.97 -10.80
C VAL A 205 -48.46 -0.27 -11.71
N TYR A 206 -47.93 -0.95 -12.75
CA TYR A 206 -47.13 -0.59 -13.98
C TYR A 206 -46.31 0.73 -14.05
N SER A 207 -46.75 1.80 -13.39
CA SER A 207 -45.95 2.95 -12.92
C SER A 207 -44.77 2.58 -12.01
N ASP A 208 -44.69 1.34 -11.50
CA ASP A 208 -43.65 0.94 -10.54
C ASP A 208 -42.32 0.53 -11.14
N ILE A 209 -42.27 0.24 -12.44
CA ILE A 209 -40.97 0.15 -13.13
C ILE A 209 -40.30 1.52 -13.13
N ASP A 210 -41.07 2.59 -13.31
CA ASP A 210 -40.54 3.95 -13.22
C ASP A 210 -40.20 4.29 -11.76
N ARG A 211 -41.01 3.88 -10.77
CA ARG A 211 -40.64 4.03 -9.34
C ARG A 211 -39.40 3.21 -8.95
N LEU A 212 -39.18 2.06 -9.55
CA LEU A 212 -37.96 1.26 -9.38
C LEU A 212 -36.76 1.94 -10.04
N CYS A 213 -36.92 2.49 -11.25
CA CYS A 213 -35.90 3.30 -11.90
C CYS A 213 -35.53 4.51 -11.02
N ASP A 214 -36.52 5.17 -10.42
CA ASP A 214 -36.35 6.29 -9.50
C ASP A 214 -35.68 5.86 -8.20
N ALA A 215 -36.06 4.70 -7.66
CA ALA A 215 -35.40 4.13 -6.48
C ALA A 215 -33.93 3.80 -6.75
N VAL A 216 -33.60 3.26 -7.93
CA VAL A 216 -32.20 2.97 -8.31
C VAL A 216 -31.41 4.27 -8.52
N MET A 217 -31.98 5.27 -9.20
CA MET A 217 -31.32 6.57 -9.35
C MET A 217 -31.16 7.29 -8.00
N GLY A 218 -32.17 7.23 -7.13
CA GLY A 218 -32.12 7.75 -5.77
C GLY A 218 -31.07 7.02 -4.91
N PHE A 219 -30.93 5.70 -5.07
CA PHE A 219 -29.87 4.93 -4.45
C PHE A 219 -28.49 5.36 -4.94
N LEU A 220 -28.30 5.48 -6.26
CA LEU A 220 -27.03 5.93 -6.85
C LEU A 220 -26.66 7.35 -6.38
N SER A 221 -27.63 8.27 -6.37
CA SER A 221 -27.45 9.62 -5.83
C SER A 221 -27.09 9.59 -4.35
N GLY A 222 -27.78 8.76 -3.55
CA GLY A 222 -27.51 8.62 -2.12
C GLY A 222 -26.10 8.08 -1.83
N VAL A 223 -25.69 7.01 -2.51
CA VAL A 223 -24.35 6.41 -2.32
C VAL A 223 -23.25 7.35 -2.77
N LEU A 224 -23.34 7.87 -4.00
CA LEU A 224 -22.35 8.81 -4.53
C LEU A 224 -22.32 10.11 -3.72
N GLY A 225 -23.48 10.55 -3.23
CA GLY A 225 -23.62 11.74 -2.39
C GLY A 225 -23.02 11.57 -1.01
N ALA A 226 -23.03 10.35 -0.45
CA ALA A 226 -22.42 10.04 0.84
C ALA A 226 -20.89 10.04 0.79
N VAL A 227 -20.30 9.62 -0.33
CA VAL A 227 -18.84 9.50 -0.47
C VAL A 227 -18.17 10.68 -1.19
N LYS A 228 -18.95 11.64 -1.69
CA LYS A 228 -18.43 12.73 -2.56
C LYS A 228 -17.36 13.62 -1.92
N ASP A 229 -17.39 13.70 -0.59
CA ASP A 229 -16.49 14.55 0.20
C ASP A 229 -15.34 13.74 0.83
N GLU A 230 -15.32 12.42 0.62
CA GLU A 230 -14.25 11.54 1.09
C GLU A 230 -12.96 11.82 0.33
N ASN A 231 -11.82 11.74 1.02
CA ASN A 231 -10.51 12.07 0.45
C ASN A 231 -10.14 11.13 -0.72
N GLU A 232 -10.46 9.84 -0.61
CA GLU A 232 -10.20 8.82 -1.61
C GLU A 232 -11.01 9.07 -2.89
N VAL A 233 -12.15 9.77 -2.79
CA VAL A 233 -12.99 10.11 -3.93
C VAL A 233 -12.53 11.43 -4.54
N THR A 234 -12.39 12.47 -3.71
CA THR A 234 -12.00 13.82 -4.17
C THR A 234 -10.62 13.86 -4.80
N THR A 235 -9.65 13.08 -4.30
CA THR A 235 -8.29 13.03 -4.85
C THR A 235 -8.28 12.65 -6.32
N TYR A 236 -8.94 11.55 -6.69
CA TYR A 236 -8.93 11.08 -8.08
C TYR A 236 -9.96 11.79 -8.96
N ASP A 237 -11.09 12.24 -8.41
CA ASP A 237 -12.06 13.08 -9.14
C ASP A 237 -11.41 14.39 -9.63
N ASN A 238 -10.46 14.95 -8.88
CA ASN A 238 -9.73 16.16 -9.25
C ASN A 238 -8.86 16.00 -10.51
N TYR A 239 -8.41 14.78 -10.81
CA TYR A 239 -7.61 14.49 -12.00
C TYR A 239 -8.47 14.20 -13.24
N ILE A 240 -9.76 13.92 -13.08
CA ILE A 240 -10.68 13.69 -14.21
C ILE A 240 -10.82 14.99 -15.02
N THR A 241 -10.51 14.90 -16.32
CA THR A 241 -10.63 16.02 -17.25
C THR A 241 -12.04 16.12 -17.83
N GLY A 242 -12.61 17.33 -17.81
CA GLY A 242 -13.98 17.61 -18.25
C GLY A 242 -14.90 17.81 -17.05
N ASP A 243 -15.36 19.04 -16.84
CA ASP A 243 -16.21 19.38 -15.70
C ASP A 243 -17.53 18.62 -15.70
N ASP A 244 -18.03 18.22 -16.87
CA ASP A 244 -19.21 17.38 -17.07
C ASP A 244 -19.02 15.93 -16.61
N LYS A 245 -17.77 15.45 -16.56
CA LYS A 245 -17.42 14.08 -16.17
C LYS A 245 -17.10 13.91 -14.69
N LYS A 246 -16.93 15.02 -13.95
CA LYS A 246 -16.65 14.99 -12.51
C LYS A 246 -17.87 14.55 -11.71
N LEU A 247 -17.63 13.98 -10.53
CA LEU A 247 -18.65 13.42 -9.64
C LEU A 247 -19.78 14.42 -9.36
N LYS A 248 -19.44 15.69 -9.16
CA LYS A 248 -20.43 16.75 -8.90
C LYS A 248 -21.41 16.94 -10.05
N SER A 249 -20.96 16.81 -11.30
CA SER A 249 -21.81 16.94 -12.48
C SER A 249 -22.62 15.67 -12.71
N VAL A 250 -22.02 14.51 -12.46
CA VAL A 250 -22.71 13.21 -12.48
C VAL A 250 -23.85 13.18 -11.46
N LEU A 251 -23.61 13.61 -10.22
CA LEU A 251 -24.63 13.71 -9.17
C LEU A 251 -25.79 14.62 -9.59
N LYS A 252 -25.50 15.82 -10.10
CA LYS A 252 -26.53 16.72 -10.62
C LYS A 252 -27.35 16.09 -11.74
N LEU A 253 -26.69 15.35 -12.64
CA LEU A 253 -27.37 14.66 -13.72
C LEU A 253 -28.29 13.58 -13.17
N VAL A 254 -27.79 12.70 -12.30
CA VAL A 254 -28.56 11.61 -11.67
C VAL A 254 -29.79 12.18 -10.95
N ASP A 255 -29.61 13.23 -10.13
CA ASP A 255 -30.70 13.90 -9.41
C ASP A 255 -31.76 14.46 -10.37
N SER A 256 -31.33 15.08 -11.47
CA SER A 256 -32.23 15.65 -12.48
C SER A 256 -33.01 14.60 -13.29
N LYS A 257 -32.57 13.34 -13.26
CA LYS A 257 -33.19 12.24 -14.00
C LYS A 257 -34.15 11.41 -13.15
N ILE A 258 -34.22 11.64 -11.84
CA ILE A 258 -35.26 11.04 -10.99
C ILE A 258 -36.64 11.49 -11.49
N GLY A 259 -37.54 10.53 -11.67
CA GLY A 259 -38.89 10.74 -12.23
C GLY A 259 -38.96 10.63 -13.75
N SER A 260 -37.85 10.34 -14.43
CA SER A 260 -37.83 10.18 -15.90
C SER A 260 -37.80 8.73 -16.38
N GLY A 261 -38.05 7.80 -15.46
CA GLY A 261 -38.26 6.38 -15.75
C GLY A 261 -37.04 5.72 -16.40
N ARG A 262 -37.30 4.78 -17.33
CA ARG A 262 -36.25 4.00 -18.02
C ARG A 262 -35.19 4.86 -18.72
N THR A 263 -35.60 5.94 -19.38
CA THR A 263 -34.67 6.81 -20.14
C THR A 263 -33.75 7.57 -19.18
N GLY A 264 -34.29 8.01 -18.03
CA GLY A 264 -33.52 8.57 -16.94
C GLY A 264 -32.48 7.61 -16.40
N LEU A 265 -32.92 6.40 -16.08
CA LEU A 265 -32.05 5.36 -15.55
C LEU A 265 -30.88 5.05 -16.50
N ALA A 266 -31.15 4.90 -17.81
CA ALA A 266 -30.10 4.64 -18.79
C ALA A 266 -29.07 5.77 -18.87
N ALA A 267 -29.51 7.03 -18.81
CA ALA A 267 -28.62 8.19 -18.80
C ALA A 267 -27.80 8.27 -17.49
N SER A 268 -28.45 8.06 -16.35
CA SER A 268 -27.81 8.05 -15.03
C SER A 268 -26.74 6.96 -14.92
N VAL A 269 -27.07 5.73 -15.31
CA VAL A 269 -26.11 4.61 -15.32
C VAL A 269 -24.95 4.88 -16.28
N GLY A 270 -25.23 5.44 -17.47
CA GLY A 270 -24.18 5.82 -18.42
C GLY A 270 -23.19 6.83 -17.84
N ALA A 271 -23.68 7.87 -17.17
CA ALA A 271 -22.85 8.89 -16.55
C ALA A 271 -22.04 8.36 -15.35
N VAL A 272 -22.68 7.56 -14.48
CA VAL A 272 -21.98 6.92 -13.35
C VAL A 272 -20.89 5.97 -13.86
N LYS A 273 -21.17 5.20 -14.91
CA LYS A 273 -20.19 4.33 -15.55
C LYS A 273 -18.99 5.12 -16.09
N GLU A 274 -19.23 6.19 -16.85
CA GLU A 274 -18.16 7.00 -17.43
C GLU A 274 -17.28 7.63 -16.35
N TRP A 275 -17.88 8.10 -15.25
CA TRP A 275 -17.13 8.60 -14.10
C TRP A 275 -16.30 7.51 -13.42
N LEU A 276 -16.87 6.31 -13.20
CA LEU A 276 -16.15 5.19 -12.62
C LEU A 276 -14.96 4.75 -13.49
N GLU A 277 -15.13 4.71 -14.81
CA GLU A 277 -14.03 4.41 -15.74
C GLU A 277 -12.92 5.47 -15.65
N GLY A 278 -13.27 6.77 -15.59
CA GLY A 278 -12.30 7.85 -15.40
C GLY A 278 -11.56 7.78 -14.06
N TYR A 279 -12.30 7.50 -12.99
CA TYR A 279 -11.77 7.33 -11.64
C TYR A 279 -10.81 6.14 -11.57
N GLU A 280 -11.22 4.96 -12.05
CA GLU A 280 -10.41 3.73 -12.04
C GLU A 280 -9.13 3.87 -12.88
N ASN A 281 -9.22 4.50 -14.05
CA ASN A 281 -8.06 4.76 -14.90
C ASN A 281 -7.04 5.67 -14.18
N THR A 282 -7.52 6.75 -13.55
CA THR A 282 -6.68 7.69 -12.81
C THR A 282 -6.03 7.02 -11.60
N LEU A 283 -6.82 6.29 -10.80
CA LEU A 283 -6.32 5.54 -9.65
C LEU A 283 -5.23 4.55 -10.08
N THR A 284 -5.49 3.80 -11.14
CA THR A 284 -4.54 2.83 -11.70
C THR A 284 -3.27 3.53 -12.18
N GLU A 285 -3.38 4.65 -12.90
CA GLU A 285 -2.23 5.42 -13.37
C GLU A 285 -1.37 5.90 -12.19
N LYS A 286 -1.96 6.61 -11.22
CA LYS A 286 -1.24 7.21 -10.09
C LYS A 286 -0.58 6.15 -9.19
N THR A 287 -1.28 5.05 -8.93
CA THR A 287 -0.70 3.93 -8.18
C THR A 287 0.38 3.19 -8.99
N SER A 288 0.21 3.07 -10.31
CA SER A 288 1.21 2.46 -11.20
C SER A 288 2.51 3.25 -11.24
N GLU A 289 2.45 4.59 -11.21
CA GLU A 289 3.65 5.46 -11.16
C GLU A 289 4.51 5.15 -9.94
N VAL A 290 3.90 5.03 -8.75
CA VAL A 290 4.61 4.64 -7.52
C VAL A 290 5.21 3.24 -7.66
N THR A 291 4.40 2.26 -8.06
CA THR A 291 4.87 0.85 -8.17
C THR A 291 5.97 0.69 -9.20
N LYS A 292 5.91 1.40 -10.34
CA LYS A 292 6.92 1.34 -11.40
C LYS A 292 8.33 1.66 -10.88
N HIS A 293 8.46 2.70 -10.06
CA HIS A 293 9.76 3.08 -9.49
C HIS A 293 10.27 2.05 -8.48
N LEU A 294 9.38 1.46 -7.69
CA LEU A 294 9.72 0.40 -6.75
C LEU A 294 10.05 -0.92 -7.45
N ASP A 295 9.30 -1.30 -8.48
CA ASP A 295 9.55 -2.50 -9.28
C ASP A 295 10.89 -2.39 -10.01
N THR A 296 11.22 -1.20 -10.53
CA THR A 296 12.54 -0.94 -11.14
C THR A 296 13.64 -1.14 -10.10
N LEU A 297 13.49 -0.55 -8.90
CA LEU A 297 14.45 -0.74 -7.81
C LEU A 297 14.59 -2.22 -7.41
N ILE A 298 13.49 -2.95 -7.27
CA ILE A 298 13.49 -4.39 -6.93
C ILE A 298 14.25 -5.20 -7.98
N ASN A 299 13.97 -4.96 -9.27
CA ASN A 299 14.60 -5.68 -10.37
C ASN A 299 16.09 -5.34 -10.50
N GLU A 300 16.49 -4.12 -10.16
CA GLU A 300 17.89 -3.69 -10.19
C GLU A 300 18.69 -4.19 -8.99
N ILE A 301 18.09 -4.38 -7.81
CA ILE A 301 18.81 -4.80 -6.58
C ILE A 301 19.63 -6.07 -6.79
N ASP A 302 19.08 -7.09 -7.44
CA ASP A 302 19.83 -8.34 -7.67
C ASP A 302 21.01 -8.12 -8.61
N SER A 303 20.84 -7.28 -9.63
CA SER A 303 21.94 -6.88 -10.53
C SER A 303 23.00 -6.08 -9.76
N ASP A 304 22.57 -5.13 -8.93
CA ASP A 304 23.44 -4.27 -8.13
C ASP A 304 24.28 -5.07 -7.13
N ILE A 305 23.67 -6.09 -6.51
CA ILE A 305 24.38 -7.01 -5.61
C ILE A 305 25.46 -7.78 -6.37
N ASN A 306 25.13 -8.31 -7.55
CA ASN A 306 26.09 -9.05 -8.39
C ASN A 306 27.22 -8.14 -8.88
N ASP A 307 26.89 -6.92 -9.29
CA ASP A 307 27.87 -5.91 -9.69
C ASP A 307 28.84 -5.62 -8.54
N VAL A 308 28.32 -5.34 -7.33
CA VAL A 308 29.15 -5.10 -6.13
C VAL A 308 30.07 -6.28 -5.80
N GLN A 309 29.58 -7.52 -5.91
CA GLN A 309 30.42 -8.70 -5.70
C GLN A 309 31.54 -8.83 -6.76
N GLY A 310 31.23 -8.48 -8.00
CA GLY A 310 32.18 -8.42 -9.11
C GLY A 310 33.23 -7.32 -9.00
N LEU A 311 33.00 -6.28 -8.17
CA LEU A 311 33.94 -5.16 -8.00
C LEU A 311 35.27 -5.56 -7.38
N SER A 312 35.34 -6.71 -6.69
CA SER A 312 36.55 -7.17 -5.99
C SER A 312 37.80 -7.30 -6.87
N THR A 313 37.64 -7.47 -8.19
CA THR A 313 38.74 -7.58 -9.15
C THR A 313 39.24 -6.22 -9.69
N TYR A 314 38.53 -5.13 -9.41
CA TYR A 314 38.83 -3.79 -9.93
C TYR A 314 39.76 -3.02 -8.99
N ARG A 315 40.35 -1.92 -9.50
CA ARG A 315 41.12 -0.99 -8.66
C ARG A 315 40.21 -0.29 -7.68
N LEU A 316 40.73 0.04 -6.50
CA LEU A 316 39.99 0.65 -5.40
C LEU A 316 39.14 1.86 -5.79
N PHE A 317 39.68 2.77 -6.61
CA PHE A 317 38.93 3.94 -7.07
C PHE A 317 37.72 3.57 -7.95
N GLN A 318 37.84 2.53 -8.78
CA GLN A 318 36.75 2.05 -9.64
C GLN A 318 35.67 1.38 -8.80
N GLN A 319 36.06 0.67 -7.74
CA GLN A 319 35.11 0.09 -6.79
C GLN A 319 34.30 1.20 -6.10
N TYR A 320 34.98 2.25 -5.64
CA TYR A 320 34.36 3.41 -5.02
C TYR A 320 33.37 4.11 -5.96
N ASP A 321 33.81 4.48 -7.17
CA ASP A 321 32.97 5.16 -8.15
C ASP A 321 31.72 4.33 -8.51
N SER A 322 31.89 3.01 -8.64
CA SER A 322 30.79 2.10 -8.96
C SER A 322 29.78 2.01 -7.81
N CYS A 323 30.24 1.84 -6.57
CA CYS A 323 29.36 1.83 -5.39
C CYS A 323 28.60 3.15 -5.22
N SER A 324 29.25 4.30 -5.42
CA SER A 324 28.60 5.62 -5.35
C SER A 324 27.55 5.79 -6.45
N LEU A 325 27.80 5.27 -7.66
CA LEU A 325 26.84 5.30 -8.77
C LEU A 325 25.61 4.43 -8.48
N ILE A 326 25.80 3.21 -7.96
CA ILE A 326 24.71 2.33 -7.53
C ILE A 326 23.86 3.04 -6.45
N ALA A 327 24.50 3.57 -5.41
CA ALA A 327 23.81 4.27 -4.34
C ALA A 327 23.01 5.48 -4.85
N THR A 328 23.56 6.23 -5.81
CA THR A 328 22.89 7.36 -6.44
C THR A 328 21.65 6.93 -7.22
N ARG A 329 21.73 5.83 -7.99
CA ARG A 329 20.59 5.27 -8.73
C ARG A 329 19.48 4.82 -7.79
N MET A 330 19.80 4.02 -6.77
CA MET A 330 18.83 3.56 -5.76
C MET A 330 18.13 4.75 -5.08
N THR A 331 18.89 5.79 -4.72
CA THR A 331 18.34 7.02 -4.11
C THR A 331 17.38 7.72 -5.07
N GLY A 332 17.71 7.75 -6.36
CA GLY A 332 16.84 8.31 -7.40
C GLY A 332 15.49 7.62 -7.50
N HIS A 333 15.47 6.29 -7.49
CA HIS A 333 14.21 5.51 -7.53
C HIS A 333 13.33 5.78 -6.31
N ILE A 334 13.91 5.81 -5.11
CA ILE A 334 13.16 6.15 -3.89
C ILE A 334 12.60 7.56 -3.96
N HIS A 335 13.39 8.53 -4.40
CA HIS A 335 12.93 9.92 -4.47
C HIS A 335 11.76 10.10 -5.46
N LEU A 336 11.81 9.39 -6.60
CA LEU A 336 10.70 9.38 -7.56
C LEU A 336 9.45 8.72 -6.97
N ALA A 337 9.61 7.56 -6.31
CA ALA A 337 8.50 6.90 -5.63
C ALA A 337 7.87 7.78 -4.53
N GLU A 338 8.68 8.46 -3.72
CA GLU A 338 8.22 9.41 -2.69
C GLU A 338 7.50 10.63 -3.29
N LYS A 339 7.95 11.09 -4.45
CA LYS A 339 7.31 12.19 -5.18
C LYS A 339 5.94 11.76 -5.69
N ASP A 340 5.84 10.60 -6.31
CA ASP A 340 4.59 10.11 -6.89
C ASP A 340 3.59 9.68 -5.82
N LEU A 341 4.06 9.24 -4.65
CA LEU A 341 3.21 8.94 -3.50
C LEU A 341 2.40 10.15 -3.02
N LYS A 342 2.88 11.38 -3.28
CA LYS A 342 2.12 12.61 -2.96
C LYS A 342 0.92 12.84 -3.86
N ASN A 343 0.82 12.13 -4.97
CA ASN A 343 -0.30 12.18 -5.92
C ASN A 343 -1.36 11.10 -5.64
N VAL A 344 -1.13 10.27 -4.62
CA VAL A 344 -2.05 9.22 -4.14
C VAL A 344 -2.85 9.79 -2.97
N ASP A 345 -4.04 9.24 -2.72
CA ASP A 345 -4.86 9.61 -1.57
C ASP A 345 -4.11 9.45 -0.24
N SER A 346 -4.41 10.31 0.74
CA SER A 346 -3.73 10.31 2.04
C SER A 346 -3.85 8.99 2.80
N GLU A 347 -4.96 8.24 2.69
CA GLU A 347 -5.11 6.97 3.41
C GLU A 347 -4.08 5.93 2.92
N MET A 348 -3.91 5.81 1.60
CA MET A 348 -2.91 4.95 1.00
C MET A 348 -1.49 5.49 1.19
N GLY A 349 -1.31 6.81 1.09
CA GLY A 349 -0.06 7.50 1.40
C GLY A 349 0.43 7.18 2.82
N ASP A 350 -0.44 7.30 3.83
CA ASP A 350 -0.14 7.05 5.23
C ASP A 350 0.18 5.57 5.51
N LYS A 351 -0.50 4.64 4.82
CA LYS A 351 -0.22 3.20 4.92
C LYS A 351 1.15 2.83 4.35
N LEU A 352 1.59 3.52 3.29
CA LEU A 352 2.87 3.25 2.63
C LEU A 352 4.05 4.04 3.24
N ALA A 353 3.77 5.15 3.92
CA ALA A 353 4.79 6.02 4.52
C ALA A 353 5.80 5.30 5.44
N PRO A 354 5.41 4.38 6.34
CA PRO A 354 6.36 3.66 7.18
C PRO A 354 7.36 2.82 6.37
N SER A 355 6.85 2.05 5.40
CA SER A 355 7.65 1.21 4.51
C SER A 355 8.61 2.06 3.67
N MET A 356 8.13 3.20 3.18
CA MET A 356 8.92 4.11 2.36
C MET A 356 10.02 4.81 3.15
N LYS A 357 9.73 5.19 4.39
CA LYS A 357 10.74 5.69 5.33
C LYS A 357 11.82 4.65 5.61
N SER A 358 11.45 3.38 5.79
CA SER A 358 12.42 2.30 5.99
C SER A 358 13.33 2.09 4.77
N LEU A 359 12.76 2.09 3.56
CA LEU A 359 13.54 2.01 2.33
C LEU A 359 14.48 3.22 2.18
N HIS A 360 13.96 4.43 2.38
CA HIS A 360 14.74 5.66 2.31
C HIS A 360 15.90 5.65 3.31
N GLN A 361 15.67 5.17 4.54
CA GLN A 361 16.71 5.04 5.54
C GLN A 361 17.78 4.02 5.13
N ALA A 362 17.37 2.85 4.62
CA ALA A 362 18.30 1.81 4.18
C ALA A 362 19.21 2.31 3.03
N VAL A 363 18.61 2.90 2.00
CA VAL A 363 19.34 3.43 0.84
C VAL A 363 20.23 4.61 1.23
N ASN A 364 19.77 5.50 2.11
CA ASN A 364 20.62 6.59 2.60
C ASN A 364 21.80 6.09 3.44
N ASN A 365 21.61 5.04 4.25
CA ASN A 365 22.71 4.44 5.00
C ASN A 365 23.72 3.82 4.04
N PHE A 366 23.25 3.13 3.00
CA PHE A 366 24.11 2.60 1.95
C PHE A 366 24.86 3.73 1.22
N LYS A 367 24.18 4.80 0.82
CA LYS A 367 24.80 5.97 0.18
C LYS A 367 25.86 6.63 1.05
N LYS A 368 25.59 6.85 2.34
CA LYS A 368 26.58 7.39 3.28
C LYS A 368 27.82 6.50 3.38
N SER A 369 27.64 5.18 3.32
CA SER A 369 28.76 4.23 3.31
C SER A 369 29.52 4.25 1.99
N ALA A 370 28.81 4.35 0.86
CA ALA A 370 29.41 4.40 -0.47
C ALA A 370 30.18 5.71 -0.72
N ASP A 371 29.69 6.82 -0.19
CA ASP A 371 30.33 8.14 -0.27
C ASP A 371 31.41 8.35 0.81
N ASN A 372 31.73 7.32 1.61
CA ASN A 372 32.77 7.42 2.62
C ASN A 372 34.17 7.44 1.98
N LYS A 373 34.86 8.57 2.16
CA LYS A 373 36.20 8.82 1.60
C LYS A 373 37.36 8.35 2.48
N ASP A 374 37.11 7.79 3.65
CA ASP A 374 38.16 7.34 4.59
C ASP A 374 39.17 6.41 3.92
N ILE A 375 38.69 5.50 3.05
CA ILE A 375 39.54 4.57 2.30
C ILE A 375 40.40 5.30 1.25
N GLU A 376 39.85 6.31 0.58
CA GLU A 376 40.58 7.14 -0.38
C GLU A 376 41.69 7.94 0.34
N GLU A 377 41.36 8.53 1.48
CA GLU A 377 42.29 9.27 2.33
C GLU A 377 43.40 8.37 2.88
N LEU A 378 43.04 7.18 3.37
CA LEU A 378 44.01 6.18 3.85
C LEU A 378 44.95 5.73 2.72
N ASN A 379 44.42 5.50 1.52
CA ASN A 379 45.24 5.10 0.36
C ASN A 379 46.19 6.23 -0.07
N LYS A 380 45.75 7.49 -0.07
CA LYS A 380 46.62 8.65 -0.32
C LYS A 380 47.72 8.76 0.74
N PHE A 381 47.36 8.61 2.02
CA PHE A 381 48.31 8.64 3.13
C PHE A 381 49.36 7.53 3.03
N ALA A 382 48.93 6.30 2.78
CA ALA A 382 49.83 5.17 2.58
C ALA A 382 50.77 5.40 1.38
N GLY A 383 50.26 5.95 0.28
CA GLY A 383 51.06 6.36 -0.87
C GLY A 383 52.15 7.38 -0.50
N SER A 384 51.80 8.43 0.25
CA SER A 384 52.78 9.45 0.66
C SER A 384 53.84 8.92 1.64
N GLU A 385 53.48 8.02 2.54
CA GLU A 385 54.43 7.40 3.47
C GLU A 385 55.41 6.48 2.72
N LEU A 386 54.91 5.70 1.76
CA LEU A 386 55.76 4.86 0.90
C LEU A 386 56.71 5.70 0.04
N ASP A 387 56.24 6.82 -0.50
CA ASP A 387 57.09 7.75 -1.26
C ASP A 387 58.15 8.42 -0.39
N THR A 388 57.79 8.83 0.82
CA THR A 388 58.73 9.38 1.80
C THR A 388 59.80 8.36 2.17
N LEU A 389 59.39 7.11 2.42
CA LEU A 389 60.31 6.00 2.68
C LEU A 389 61.24 5.75 1.49
N ARG A 390 60.71 5.71 0.27
CA ARG A 390 61.48 5.56 -0.97
C ARG A 390 62.57 6.64 -1.07
N CYS A 391 62.20 7.92 -0.96
CA CYS A 391 63.13 9.04 -1.01
C CYS A 391 64.21 8.94 0.09
N SER A 392 63.84 8.54 1.31
CA SER A 392 64.79 8.36 2.41
C SER A 392 65.80 7.25 2.14
N VAL A 393 65.34 6.11 1.61
CA VAL A 393 66.19 4.96 1.27
C VAL A 393 67.13 5.33 0.11
N GLU A 394 66.59 5.90 -0.97
CA GLU A 394 67.38 6.35 -2.13
C GLU A 394 68.44 7.39 -1.72
N GLY A 395 68.07 8.35 -0.86
CA GLY A 395 69.00 9.33 -0.31
C GLY A 395 70.12 8.70 0.50
N LYS A 396 69.81 7.77 1.42
CA LYS A 396 70.82 7.05 2.22
C LYS A 396 71.74 6.19 1.36
N VAL A 397 71.20 5.48 0.37
CA VAL A 397 72.01 4.66 -0.56
C VAL A 397 72.95 5.55 -1.36
N THR A 398 72.43 6.65 -1.94
CA THR A 398 73.23 7.60 -2.71
C THR A 398 74.35 8.20 -1.87
N HIS A 399 74.05 8.64 -0.65
CA HIS A 399 75.04 9.20 0.26
C HIS A 399 76.13 8.19 0.63
N ARG A 400 75.76 6.94 0.94
CA ARG A 400 76.75 5.88 1.24
C ARG A 400 77.63 5.56 0.03
N ILE A 401 77.07 5.49 -1.18
CA ILE A 401 77.84 5.26 -2.41
C ILE A 401 78.86 6.39 -2.62
N ILE A 402 78.45 7.64 -2.46
CA ILE A 402 79.34 8.81 -2.59
C ILE A 402 80.45 8.75 -1.53
N SER A 403 80.08 8.55 -0.27
CA SER A 403 81.05 8.49 0.84
C SER A 403 82.08 7.37 0.67
N VAL A 404 81.65 6.17 0.27
CA VAL A 404 82.55 5.03 0.00
C VAL A 404 83.47 5.34 -1.18
N ARG A 405 82.95 5.94 -2.26
CA ARG A 405 83.75 6.34 -3.42
C ARG A 405 84.81 7.36 -3.05
N GLU A 406 84.43 8.43 -2.34
CA GLU A 406 85.35 9.48 -1.91
C GLU A 406 86.42 8.94 -0.96
N THR A 407 86.03 8.08 -0.02
CA THR A 407 86.95 7.42 0.90
C THR A 407 87.94 6.55 0.14
N LEU A 408 87.46 5.67 -0.76
CA LEU A 408 88.32 4.81 -1.57
C LEU A 408 89.27 5.62 -2.46
N GLN A 409 88.79 6.70 -3.09
CA GLN A 409 89.60 7.55 -3.95
C GLN A 409 90.69 8.28 -3.15
N THR A 410 90.34 8.80 -1.97
CA THR A 410 91.29 9.46 -1.07
C THR A 410 92.35 8.47 -0.57
N GLU A 411 91.92 7.30 -0.11
CA GLU A 411 92.81 6.25 0.38
C GLU A 411 93.74 5.72 -0.72
N PHE A 412 93.23 5.51 -1.95
CA PHE A 412 94.03 5.10 -3.11
C PHE A 412 95.08 6.16 -3.47
N GLN A 413 94.68 7.43 -3.52
CA GLN A 413 95.59 8.54 -3.82
C GLN A 413 96.74 8.59 -2.79
N GLN A 414 96.39 8.63 -1.51
CA GLN A 414 97.36 8.86 -0.44
C GLN A 414 98.26 7.65 -0.18
N LYS A 415 97.72 6.43 -0.24
CA LYS A 415 98.46 5.22 0.15
C LYS A 415 99.14 4.50 -1.01
N ILE A 416 98.67 4.71 -2.25
CA ILE A 416 99.19 3.99 -3.42
C ILE A 416 99.79 4.96 -4.42
N GLU A 417 99.00 5.91 -4.93
CA GLU A 417 99.43 6.76 -6.04
C GLU A 417 100.57 7.72 -5.65
N ASP A 418 100.45 8.43 -4.54
CA ASP A 418 101.45 9.41 -4.10
C ASP A 418 102.79 8.74 -3.71
N PRO A 419 102.81 7.60 -2.98
CA PRO A 419 104.05 6.85 -2.76
C PRO A 419 104.71 6.37 -4.04
N ILE A 420 103.95 5.87 -5.02
CA ILE A 420 104.48 5.45 -6.33
C ILE A 420 105.09 6.65 -7.06
N LYS A 421 104.40 7.80 -7.09
CA LYS A 421 104.93 9.05 -7.67
C LYS A 421 106.23 9.46 -6.98
N LYS A 422 106.29 9.41 -5.65
CA LYS A 422 107.49 9.75 -4.86
C LYS A 422 108.67 8.83 -5.18
N VAL A 423 108.43 7.52 -5.29
CA VAL A 423 109.46 6.55 -5.69
C VAL A 423 109.93 6.84 -7.11
N LYS A 424 109.02 7.10 -8.05
CA LYS A 424 109.35 7.46 -9.44
C LYS A 424 110.25 8.68 -9.50
N THR A 425 109.91 9.77 -8.80
CA THR A 425 110.71 11.01 -8.77
C THR A 425 112.11 10.77 -8.20
N LYS A 426 112.22 9.99 -7.11
CA LYS A 426 113.53 9.64 -6.53
C LYS A 426 114.37 8.80 -7.49
N LEU A 427 113.75 7.82 -8.17
CA LEU A 427 114.45 6.98 -9.12
C LEU A 427 114.98 7.79 -10.32
N THR A 428 114.18 8.74 -10.82
CA THR A 428 114.63 9.67 -11.88
C THR A 428 115.83 10.50 -11.43
N SER A 429 115.81 11.03 -10.19
CA SER A 429 116.96 11.76 -9.63
C SER A 429 118.21 10.90 -9.54
N VAL A 430 118.09 9.65 -9.07
CA VAL A 430 119.22 8.71 -9.01
C VAL A 430 119.76 8.39 -10.40
N ASP A 431 118.88 8.22 -11.40
CA ASP A 431 119.27 8.00 -12.80
C ASP A 431 120.04 9.20 -13.38
N GLU A 432 119.60 10.43 -13.08
CA GLU A 432 120.29 11.67 -13.47
C GLU A 432 121.66 11.82 -12.79
N ASP A 433 121.75 11.53 -11.49
CA ASP A 433 123.01 11.54 -10.74
C ASP A 433 123.98 10.49 -11.29
N LEU A 434 123.50 9.27 -11.56
CA LEU A 434 124.29 8.20 -12.16
C LEU A 434 124.78 8.58 -13.57
N LYS A 435 123.93 9.18 -14.40
CA LYS A 435 124.34 9.69 -15.72
C LYS A 435 125.45 10.73 -15.60
N THR A 436 125.30 11.67 -14.65
CA THR A 436 126.30 12.71 -14.37
C THR A 436 127.62 12.08 -13.91
N TRP A 437 127.55 11.13 -12.98
CA TRP A 437 128.72 10.42 -12.46
C TRP A 437 129.43 9.60 -13.55
N ILE A 438 128.68 8.88 -14.39
CA ILE A 438 129.20 8.14 -15.55
C ILE A 438 129.91 9.08 -16.53
N GLN A 439 129.33 10.26 -16.81
CA GLN A 439 129.97 11.24 -17.69
C GLN A 439 131.28 11.78 -17.10
N ALA A 440 131.31 12.08 -15.79
CA ALA A 440 132.51 12.52 -15.10
C ALA A 440 133.61 11.43 -15.10
N ALA A 441 133.24 10.19 -14.79
CA ALA A 441 134.15 9.05 -14.83
C ALA A 441 134.72 8.83 -16.23
N LYS A 442 133.88 8.91 -17.28
CA LYS A 442 134.34 8.86 -18.69
C LYS A 442 135.36 9.95 -19.00
N LYS A 443 135.14 11.20 -18.57
CA LYS A 443 136.09 12.31 -18.77
C LYS A 443 137.43 12.05 -18.07
N LEU A 444 137.42 11.56 -16.83
CA LEU A 444 138.64 11.20 -16.10
C LEU A 444 139.41 10.07 -16.78
N LEU A 445 138.73 9.01 -17.20
CA LEU A 445 139.32 7.90 -17.95
C LEU A 445 139.93 8.38 -19.27
N GLN A 446 139.22 9.24 -20.01
CA GLN A 446 139.73 9.85 -21.24
C GLN A 446 141.02 10.64 -20.96
N GLY A 447 141.04 11.47 -19.92
CA GLY A 447 142.22 12.23 -19.52
C GLY A 447 143.39 11.33 -19.11
N ALA A 448 143.14 10.26 -18.36
CA ALA A 448 144.16 9.29 -17.99
C ALA A 448 144.72 8.52 -19.21
N VAL A 449 143.86 8.15 -20.16
CA VAL A 449 144.26 7.50 -21.42
C VAL A 449 145.12 8.46 -22.26
N THR A 450 144.74 9.73 -22.39
CA THR A 450 145.56 10.75 -23.07
C THR A 450 146.93 10.89 -22.41
N ALA A 451 146.97 11.08 -21.09
CA ALA A 451 148.23 11.22 -20.36
C ALA A 451 149.13 9.97 -20.45
N ALA A 452 148.55 8.76 -20.40
CA ALA A 452 149.31 7.53 -20.60
C ALA A 452 149.82 7.40 -22.04
N GLY A 453 149.06 7.87 -23.03
CA GLY A 453 149.49 7.98 -24.42
C GLY A 453 150.68 8.91 -24.58
N ASP A 454 150.61 10.10 -23.97
CA ASP A 454 151.70 11.10 -23.99
C ASP A 454 152.99 10.53 -23.37
N VAL A 455 152.88 9.84 -22.23
CA VAL A 455 154.03 9.15 -21.59
C VAL A 455 154.60 8.03 -22.47
N ASN A 456 153.73 7.28 -23.16
CA ASN A 456 154.19 6.23 -24.07
C ASN A 456 154.93 6.80 -25.29
N THR A 457 154.48 7.95 -25.83
CA THR A 457 155.22 8.65 -26.90
C THR A 457 156.54 9.25 -26.42
N ASP A 458 156.64 9.68 -25.16
CA ASP A 458 157.90 10.17 -24.58
C ASP A 458 158.92 9.04 -24.30
N LEU A 459 158.45 7.80 -24.07
CA LEU A 459 159.29 6.63 -23.79
C LEU A 459 159.73 5.85 -25.03
N ASP A 460 159.03 6.00 -26.16
CA ASP A 460 159.37 5.35 -27.44
C ASP A 460 159.60 6.40 -28.55
N PRO A 461 160.65 7.24 -28.45
CA PRO A 461 160.96 8.21 -29.48
C PRO A 461 161.58 7.48 -30.68
N LEU A 462 160.87 7.46 -31.80
CA LEU A 462 161.46 7.20 -33.11
C LEU A 462 162.54 8.23 -33.47
#